data_AF-A0A953TCP9-F1
#
_entry.id   AF-A0A953TCP9-F1
#
_cell.length_a   1.000
_cell.length_b   1.000
_cell.length_c   1.000
_cell.angle_alpha   90.00
_cell.angle_beta   90.00
_cell.angle_gamma   90.00
#
_symmetry.space_group_name_H-M   'P 1'
#
loop_
_entity.id
_entity.type
_entity.pdbx_description
1 polymer ?
#
loop_
_entity_poly.entity_id
_entity_poly.type
_entity_poly.pdbx_seq_one_letter_code
_entity_poly.pdbx_strand_id
1 'polypeptide(L)' 'MPDVQKPKPEPGKEVVLKKLPPGLLDGLPDEDQKAIAKIVGKSVLLLQYDDIGRAELEFTDSAGVIHFIYVEPEFIEQ' A
#
# COMPACT_ATOMS: atom_id res chain seq x y z
N MET A 1 2.57 -11.75 28.26
CA MET A 1 2.69 -12.51 27.00
C MET A 1 3.52 -11.64 26.07
N PRO A 2 4.64 -12.11 25.50
CA PRO A 2 5.36 -11.28 24.54
C PRO A 2 4.55 -11.21 23.26
N ASP A 3 4.15 -10.00 22.86
CA ASP A 3 3.66 -9.72 21.52
C ASP A 3 4.73 -10.17 20.53
N VAL A 4 4.47 -11.28 19.83
CA VAL A 4 5.30 -11.70 18.70
C VAL A 4 5.03 -10.69 17.60
N GLN A 5 5.83 -9.63 17.57
CA GLN A 5 5.79 -8.62 16.52
C GLN A 5 6.13 -9.34 15.22
N LYS A 6 5.13 -9.55 14.35
CA LYS A 6 5.38 -10.15 13.03
C LYS A 6 6.44 -9.29 12.31
N PRO A 7 7.44 -9.92 11.68
CA PRO A 7 8.44 -9.18 10.93
C PRO A 7 7.76 -8.35 9.83
N LYS A 8 8.26 -7.13 9.61
CA LYS A 8 7.80 -6.29 8.49
C LYS A 8 8.08 -7.03 7.17
N PRO A 9 7.16 -6.97 6.18
CA PRO A 9 7.42 -7.53 4.86
C PRO A 9 8.69 -6.95 4.23
N GLU A 10 9.43 -7.78 3.50
CA GLU A 10 10.65 -7.39 2.82
C GLU A 10 10.34 -6.60 1.53
N PRO A 11 11.08 -5.52 1.24
CA PRO A 11 11.06 -4.86 -0.07
C PRO A 11 11.30 -5.83 -1.24
N GLY A 12 10.66 -5.59 -2.37
CA GLY A 12 10.69 -6.45 -3.56
C GLY A 12 9.72 -7.64 -3.50
N LYS A 13 8.85 -7.71 -2.48
CA LYS A 13 7.79 -8.73 -2.36
C LYS A 13 6.43 -8.14 -2.64
N GLU A 14 5.49 -9.00 -3.03
CA GLU A 14 4.08 -8.62 -3.06
C GLU A 14 3.50 -8.62 -1.65
N VAL A 15 2.69 -7.60 -1.37
CA VAL A 15 1.92 -7.43 -0.14
C VAL A 15 0.48 -7.07 -0.48
N VAL A 16 -0.45 -7.34 0.41
CA VAL A 16 -1.87 -6.99 0.26
C VAL A 16 -2.16 -5.72 1.05
N LEU A 17 -2.72 -4.71 0.39
CA LEU A 17 -3.31 -3.56 1.07
C LEU A 17 -4.65 -3.97 1.69
N LYS A 18 -4.70 -4.15 3.02
CA LYS A 18 -5.87 -4.70 3.72
C LYS A 18 -7.06 -3.76 3.73
N LYS A 19 -6.81 -2.47 3.88
CA LYS A 19 -7.82 -1.41 4.00
C LYS A 19 -7.22 -0.06 3.62
N LEU A 20 -8.08 0.90 3.30
CA LEU A 20 -7.65 2.27 3.05
C LEU A 20 -7.28 2.98 4.37
N PRO A 21 -6.09 3.58 4.47
CA PRO A 21 -5.79 4.54 5.52
C PRO A 21 -6.77 5.72 5.49
N PRO A 22 -7.24 6.19 6.66
CA PRO A 22 -7.99 7.43 6.75
C PRO A 22 -7.21 8.57 6.10
N GLY A 23 -7.87 9.38 5.28
CA GLY A 23 -7.26 10.51 4.60
C GLY A 23 -6.41 10.19 3.37
N LEU A 24 -6.17 8.90 3.04
CA LEU A 24 -5.34 8.54 1.88
C LEU A 24 -5.93 9.07 0.55
N LEU A 25 -7.26 9.10 0.45
CA LEU A 25 -7.96 9.49 -0.77
C LEU A 25 -8.30 10.98 -0.82
N ASP A 26 -8.08 11.71 0.28
CA ASP A 26 -8.58 13.07 0.43
C ASP A 26 -7.84 14.02 -0.53
N GLY A 27 -8.60 14.76 -1.34
CA GLY A 27 -8.05 15.71 -2.30
C GLY A 27 -7.49 15.09 -3.58
N LEU A 28 -7.53 13.77 -3.75
CA LEU A 28 -7.12 13.11 -4.99
C LEU A 28 -8.20 13.23 -6.08
N PRO A 29 -7.81 13.27 -7.37
CA PRO A 29 -8.75 13.12 -8.48
C PRO A 29 -9.59 11.85 -8.38
N ASP A 30 -10.83 11.89 -8.87
CA ASP A 30 -11.76 10.75 -8.85
C ASP A 30 -11.18 9.47 -9.49
N GLU A 31 -10.32 9.61 -10.49
CA GLU A 31 -9.68 8.49 -11.17
C GLU A 31 -8.66 7.78 -10.27
N ASP A 32 -7.81 8.56 -9.59
CA ASP A 32 -6.82 8.04 -8.64
C ASP A 32 -7.50 7.41 -7.42
N GLN A 33 -8.56 8.03 -6.90
CA GLN A 33 -9.36 7.44 -5.82
C GLN A 33 -9.91 6.06 -6.21
N LYS A 34 -10.44 5.93 -7.43
CA LYS A 34 -10.95 4.66 -7.95
C LYS A 34 -9.82 3.64 -8.17
N ALA A 35 -8.65 4.08 -8.65
CA ALA A 35 -7.51 3.21 -8.87
C ALA A 35 -6.98 2.64 -7.54
N ILE A 36 -6.80 3.49 -6.53
CA ILE A 36 -6.34 3.10 -5.19
C ILE A 36 -7.38 2.20 -4.50
N ALA A 37 -8.67 2.55 -4.56
CA ALA A 37 -9.72 1.71 -3.97
C ALA A 37 -9.77 0.30 -4.59
N LYS A 38 -9.43 0.16 -5.89
CA LYS A 38 -9.41 -1.12 -6.61
C LYS A 38 -8.27 -2.05 -6.20
N ILE A 39 -7.22 -1.57 -5.55
CA ILE A 39 -6.09 -2.40 -5.11
C ILE A 39 -6.24 -2.93 -3.69
N VAL A 40 -7.23 -2.45 -2.94
CA VAL A 40 -7.55 -2.99 -1.61
C VAL A 40 -7.91 -4.48 -1.75
N GLY A 41 -7.26 -5.32 -0.96
CA GLY A 41 -7.41 -6.78 -1.00
C GLY A 41 -6.69 -7.46 -2.16
N LYS A 42 -5.87 -6.74 -2.94
CA LYS A 42 -5.03 -7.31 -4.01
C LYS A 42 -3.55 -7.25 -3.62
N SER A 43 -2.80 -8.18 -4.16
CA SER A 43 -1.34 -8.14 -4.14
C SER A 43 -0.81 -6.96 -4.95
N VAL A 44 0.07 -6.18 -4.34
CA VAL A 44 0.79 -5.05 -4.93
C VAL A 44 2.26 -5.10 -4.51
N LEU A 45 3.15 -4.53 -5.31
CA LEU A 45 4.58 -4.59 -5.05
C LEU A 45 4.96 -3.64 -3.93
N LEU A 46 5.59 -4.15 -2.87
CA LEU A 46 6.28 -3.35 -1.87
C LEU A 46 7.67 -2.97 -2.41
N LEU A 47 7.88 -1.69 -2.71
CA LEU A 47 9.15 -1.24 -3.26
C LEU A 47 10.21 -1.01 -2.19
N GLN A 48 9.85 -0.25 -1.16
CA GLN A 48 10.75 0.13 -0.08
C GLN A 48 9.94 0.73 1.08
N TYR A 49 10.66 1.10 2.15
CA TYR A 49 10.14 1.96 3.20
C TYR A 49 10.80 3.33 3.10
N ASP A 50 10.05 4.40 3.32
CA ASP A 50 10.61 5.76 3.37
C ASP A 50 11.34 6.04 4.69
N ASP A 51 11.94 7.24 4.80
CA ASP A 51 12.74 7.65 5.97
C ASP A 51 11.95 7.67 7.28
N ILE A 52 10.61 7.73 7.23
CA ILE A 52 9.73 7.69 8.40
C ILE A 52 9.06 6.32 8.60
N GLY A 53 9.37 5.35 7.74
CA GLY A 53 8.97 3.96 7.88
C GLY A 53 7.66 3.56 7.20
N ARG A 54 7.10 4.42 6.32
CA ARG A 54 5.91 4.09 5.51
C ARG A 54 6.31 3.18 4.35
N ALA A 55 5.47 2.19 4.06
CA ALA A 55 5.62 1.30 2.92
C ALA A 55 5.23 2.01 1.62
N GLU A 56 6.13 2.05 0.66
CA GLU A 56 5.86 2.48 -0.71
C GLU A 56 5.33 1.30 -1.53
N LEU A 57 4.11 1.43 -2.05
CA LEU A 57 3.45 0.41 -2.85
C LEU A 57 3.34 0.88 -4.31
N GLU A 58 3.78 0.03 -5.23
CA GLU A 58 3.60 0.22 -6.67
C GLU A 58 2.42 -0.62 -7.17
N PHE A 59 1.56 -0.01 -7.97
CA PHE A 59 0.47 -0.72 -8.65
C PHE A 59 0.17 -0.11 -10.01
N THR A 60 -0.39 -0.91 -10.91
CA THR A 60 -0.86 -0.46 -12.22
C THR A 60 -2.38 -0.29 -12.22
N ASP A 61 -2.86 0.85 -12.72
CA ASP A 61 -4.30 1.08 -12.88
C ASP A 61 -4.88 0.39 -14.13
N SER A 62 -6.19 0.59 -14.37
CA SER A 62 -6.86 0.00 -15.54
C SER A 62 -6.45 0.60 -16.89
N ALA A 63 -5.78 1.75 -16.91
CA ALA A 63 -5.25 2.38 -18.11
C ALA A 63 -3.79 1.94 -18.39
N GLY A 64 -3.21 1.11 -17.53
CA GLY A 64 -1.81 0.69 -17.66
C GLY A 64 -0.82 1.69 -17.06
N VAL A 65 -1.29 2.70 -16.31
CA VAL A 65 -0.45 3.71 -15.68
C VAL A 65 0.04 3.18 -14.33
N ILE A 66 1.34 3.37 -14.06
CA ILE A 66 1.96 2.99 -12.80
C ILE A 66 1.76 4.11 -11.77
N HIS A 67 1.31 3.73 -10.59
CA HIS A 67 1.05 4.62 -9.46
C HIS A 67 1.82 4.16 -8.23
N PHE A 68 2.12 5.12 -7.34
CA PHE A 68 2.81 4.89 -6.08
C PHE A 68 2.03 5.50 -4.93
N ILE A 69 1.88 4.76 -3.83
CA ILE A 69 1.29 5.26 -2.58
C ILE A 69 2.17 4.91 -1.39
N TYR A 70 2.10 5.75 -0.35
CA TYR A 70 2.79 5.51 0.92
C TYR A 70 1.76 5.22 2.00
N VAL A 71 1.90 4.08 2.68
CA VAL A 71 0.98 3.65 3.75
C VAL A 71 1.75 3.18 4.97
N GLU A 72 1.14 3.29 6.15
CA GLU A 72 1.75 2.70 7.35
C GLU A 72 1.80 1.16 7.22
N PRO A 73 2.85 0.49 7.73
CA PRO A 73 2.99 -0.96 7.63
C PRO A 73 1.82 -1.76 8.23
N GLU A 74 1.05 -1.15 9.14
CA GLU A 74 -0.15 -1.76 9.69
C GLU A 74 -1.28 -1.98 8.68
N PHE A 75 -1.25 -1.28 7.53
CA PHE A 75 -2.23 -1.41 6.46
C PHE A 75 -1.91 -2.53 5.48
N ILE A 76 -0.71 -3.11 5.54
CA ILE A 76 -0.29 -4.19 4.66
C ILE A 76 -0.16 -5.54 5.38
N GLU A 77 -0.22 -6.61 4.61
CA GLU A 77 0.14 -7.97 5.04
C GLU A 77 0.77 -8.75 3.89
N GLN A 78 1.47 -9.83 4.25
CA GLN A 78 2.05 -10.78 3.31
C GLN A 78 1.31 -12.11 3.42
#